data_AF-A0A0W1KI43-F1
#
_entry.id   AF-A0A0W1KI43-F1
#
_cell.length_a   1.000
_cell.length_b   1.000
_cell.length_c   1.000
_cell.angle_alpha   90.00
_cell.angle_beta   90.00
_cell.angle_gamma   90.00
#
_symmetry.space_group_name_H-M   'P 1'
#
loop_
_entity.id
_entity.type
_entity.pdbx_description
1 polymer ?
#
loop_
_entity_poly.entity_id
_entity_poly.type
_entity_poly.pdbx_seq_one_letter_code
_entity_poly.pdbx_strand_id
1 'polypeptide(L)'
;MRFFRSSLALALALALTGCTSSVPPEPSAAQPLDFSKAPTSGYEIDNDPEFAPPNTWGPRGTARPGVGPGGLPLAPGPNANRAAAPKLEDGRVDCSQARCAALTFDDGPGPYTDQLLDTLKDRGVPATFFLVGYKVEGGAATVQRAAAEGHAIGTHTWSHPVLPKLAEGAMRAEMASPIDALTAIGVHTDMIRPPYGARNATVDAVADSLGLAEVLWSVDTRDWESLSTPSVINEAVTAAHPGAIILMHDIHPTSVAAVPDIITKLEAQGYVLVTVPELLGDSFGTGRTIYSQNQVKAH
;
A
#
# COMPACT_ATOMS: atom_id res chain seq x y z
N MET A 1 87.63 1.00 -58.18
CA MET A 1 86.83 -0.25 -58.15
C MET A 1 85.34 0.11 -58.08
N ARG A 2 84.51 -0.73 -58.70
CA ARG A 2 83.16 -0.47 -59.20
C ARG A 2 82.05 -0.42 -58.12
N PHE A 3 81.03 0.39 -58.42
CA PHE A 3 79.58 0.34 -58.16
C PHE A 3 78.97 -0.77 -57.27
N PHE A 4 77.96 -0.46 -56.43
CA PHE A 4 76.53 -0.41 -56.80
C PHE A 4 75.64 0.15 -55.66
N ARG A 5 74.55 0.83 -56.06
CA ARG A 5 73.44 1.32 -55.24
C ARG A 5 72.48 0.17 -54.88
N SER A 6 71.76 0.27 -53.76
CA SER A 6 70.31 0.03 -53.77
C SER A 6 69.63 0.56 -52.50
N SER A 7 68.53 1.27 -52.71
CA SER A 7 67.64 1.84 -51.72
C SER A 7 66.60 0.82 -51.28
N LEU A 8 66.22 0.81 -50.00
CA LEU A 8 64.94 0.26 -49.57
C LEU A 8 64.36 1.16 -48.46
N ALA A 9 63.25 1.82 -48.78
CA ALA A 9 62.46 2.62 -47.86
C ALA A 9 61.59 1.68 -47.02
N LEU A 10 61.62 1.83 -45.69
CA LEU A 10 60.71 1.17 -44.77
C LEU A 10 59.83 2.25 -44.12
N ALA A 11 58.54 2.25 -44.49
CA ALA A 11 57.53 3.08 -43.87
C ALA A 11 57.20 2.51 -42.48
N LEU A 12 57.42 3.29 -41.43
CA LEU A 12 57.03 2.96 -40.05
C LEU A 12 55.72 3.71 -39.74
N ALA A 13 54.64 2.95 -39.62
CA ALA A 13 53.32 3.45 -39.25
C ALA A 13 53.27 3.80 -37.76
N LEU A 14 52.83 5.02 -37.44
CA LEU A 14 52.55 5.50 -36.09
C LEU A 14 51.19 4.93 -35.63
N ALA A 15 51.20 4.04 -34.64
CA ALA A 15 49.98 3.60 -33.95
C ALA A 15 49.68 4.58 -32.79
N LEU A 16 48.70 5.47 -33.00
CA LEU A 16 48.09 6.27 -31.93
C LEU A 16 47.14 5.38 -31.14
N THR A 17 47.52 5.05 -29.90
CA THR A 17 46.65 4.35 -28.95
C THR A 17 45.70 5.37 -28.32
N GLY A 18 44.45 5.39 -28.79
CA GLY A 18 43.37 6.14 -28.16
C GLY A 18 42.80 5.37 -26.97
N CYS A 19 42.83 5.96 -25.77
CA CYS A 19 42.03 5.50 -24.65
C CYS A 19 40.56 5.86 -24.91
N THR A 20 39.74 4.87 -25.27
CA THR A 20 38.28 5.01 -25.28
C THR A 20 37.75 4.49 -23.94
N SER A 21 37.26 5.39 -23.10
CA SER A 21 36.47 5.04 -21.91
C SER A 21 35.16 4.41 -22.38
N SER A 22 35.00 3.10 -22.18
CA SER A 22 33.73 2.41 -22.44
C SER A 22 32.72 2.78 -21.37
N VAL A 23 31.74 3.61 -21.74
CA VAL A 23 30.50 3.80 -20.98
C VAL A 23 29.72 2.48 -21.05
N PRO A 24 29.29 1.87 -19.93
CA PRO A 24 28.42 0.70 -19.97
C PRO A 24 27.06 1.07 -20.60
N PRO A 25 26.43 0.17 -21.37
CA PRO A 25 25.14 0.46 -21.99
C PRO A 25 24.05 0.65 -20.92
N GLU A 26 23.20 1.66 -21.09
CA GLU A 26 21.98 1.84 -20.30
C GLU A 26 21.13 0.56 -20.32
N PRO A 27 20.47 0.19 -19.21
CA PRO A 27 19.50 -0.91 -19.22
C PRO A 27 18.36 -0.56 -20.17
N SER A 28 18.18 -1.40 -21.19
CA SER A 28 17.06 -1.34 -22.13
C SER A 28 15.74 -1.21 -21.37
N ALA A 29 14.98 -0.15 -21.67
CA ALA A 29 13.62 0.02 -21.19
C ALA A 29 12.84 -1.29 -21.32
N ALA A 30 12.34 -1.80 -20.20
CA ALA A 30 11.44 -2.95 -20.19
C ALA A 30 10.24 -2.62 -21.08
N GLN A 31 9.95 -3.49 -22.04
CA GLN A 31 8.79 -3.29 -22.90
C GLN A 31 7.51 -3.34 -22.06
N PRO A 32 6.50 -2.50 -22.36
CA PRO A 32 5.23 -2.54 -21.64
C PRO A 32 4.61 -3.94 -21.77
N LEU A 33 4.26 -4.54 -20.63
CA LEU A 33 3.56 -5.81 -20.60
C LEU A 33 2.15 -5.63 -21.18
N ASP A 34 1.81 -6.47 -22.18
CA ASP A 34 0.50 -6.52 -22.81
C ASP A 34 -0.50 -7.27 -21.92
N PHE A 35 -1.31 -6.51 -21.17
CA PHE A 35 -2.31 -7.06 -20.24
C PHE A 35 -3.59 -7.57 -20.94
N SER A 36 -3.69 -7.52 -22.27
CA SER A 36 -4.88 -8.00 -23.01
C SER A 36 -5.04 -9.53 -23.04
N LYS A 37 -4.08 -10.27 -22.48
CA LYS A 37 -4.03 -11.75 -22.52
C LYS A 37 -3.99 -12.42 -21.15
N ALA A 38 -4.24 -11.70 -20.06
CA ALA A 38 -4.35 -12.32 -18.75
C ALA A 38 -5.60 -13.23 -18.72
N PRO A 39 -5.47 -14.54 -18.42
CA PRO A 39 -6.61 -15.45 -18.43
C PRO A 39 -7.62 -15.05 -17.37
N THR A 40 -8.83 -14.74 -17.83
CA THR A 40 -10.04 -14.55 -17.02
C THR A 40 -10.63 -15.91 -16.69
N SER A 41 -10.13 -16.59 -15.66
CA SER A 41 -10.94 -17.51 -14.82
C SER A 41 -10.09 -18.32 -13.87
N GLY A 42 -10.51 -18.30 -12.61
CA GLY A 42 -10.43 -19.44 -11.70
C GLY A 42 -9.09 -19.65 -11.02
N TYR A 43 -8.75 -18.83 -10.02
CA TYR A 43 -7.73 -19.19 -9.02
C TYR A 43 -8.15 -18.66 -7.65
N GLU A 44 -7.60 -19.27 -6.60
CA GLU A 44 -7.94 -19.13 -5.17
C GLU A 44 -7.91 -17.68 -4.65
N ILE A 45 -8.93 -16.91 -4.99
CA ILE A 45 -9.28 -15.67 -4.30
C ILE A 45 -10.18 -16.13 -3.15
N ASP A 46 -9.67 -16.16 -1.91
CA ASP A 46 -10.43 -16.42 -0.68
C ASP A 46 -11.06 -17.82 -0.45
N ASN A 47 -10.50 -18.91 -0.97
CA ASN A 47 -11.01 -20.26 -0.62
C ASN A 47 -10.40 -20.84 0.68
N ASP A 48 -10.11 -20.01 1.68
CA ASP A 48 -10.23 -20.47 3.07
C ASP A 48 -11.71 -20.29 3.45
N PRO A 49 -12.54 -21.36 3.43
CA PRO A 49 -13.98 -21.25 3.70
C PRO A 49 -14.28 -20.75 5.12
N GLU A 50 -13.26 -20.60 5.97
CA GLU A 50 -13.37 -20.07 7.32
C GLU A 50 -13.21 -18.53 7.37
N PHE A 51 -12.68 -17.86 6.32
CA PHE A 51 -12.29 -16.44 6.39
C PHE A 51 -12.42 -15.58 5.11
N ALA A 52 -13.20 -15.98 4.10
CA ALA A 52 -13.58 -15.04 3.03
C ALA A 52 -14.30 -13.80 3.64
N PRO A 53 -13.89 -12.55 3.34
CA PRO A 53 -14.60 -11.38 3.84
C PRO A 53 -16.06 -11.42 3.34
N PRO A 54 -17.06 -11.08 4.17
CA PRO A 54 -18.47 -11.34 3.90
C PRO A 54 -19.09 -10.61 2.69
N ASN A 55 -18.29 -9.94 1.85
CA ASN A 55 -18.74 -9.25 0.65
C ASN A 55 -17.87 -9.46 -0.60
N THR A 56 -16.87 -10.36 -0.61
CA THR A 56 -15.92 -10.39 -1.72
C THR A 56 -16.51 -10.78 -3.06
N TRP A 57 -17.47 -11.70 -3.17
CA TRP A 57 -18.08 -12.05 -4.47
C TRP A 57 -19.52 -12.55 -4.33
N GLY A 58 -20.51 -11.67 -4.59
CA GLY A 58 -21.93 -12.05 -4.65
C GLY A 58 -22.78 -11.09 -5.48
N PRO A 59 -23.80 -11.58 -6.22
CA PRO A 59 -24.66 -10.72 -7.04
C PRO A 59 -25.57 -9.81 -6.21
N ARG A 60 -25.74 -8.57 -6.68
CA ARG A 60 -26.56 -7.49 -6.09
C ARG A 60 -27.95 -7.97 -5.65
N GLY A 61 -28.21 -7.90 -4.34
CA GLY A 61 -29.57 -7.88 -3.80
C GLY A 61 -30.18 -6.48 -3.90
N THR A 62 -31.40 -6.38 -4.41
CA THR A 62 -32.13 -5.12 -4.55
C THR A 62 -32.80 -4.69 -3.23
N ALA A 63 -32.48 -3.46 -2.80
CA ALA A 63 -33.26 -2.48 -2.01
C ALA A 63 -33.90 -2.85 -0.64
N ARG A 64 -33.72 -1.95 0.36
CA ARG A 64 -34.77 -1.31 1.23
C ARG A 64 -34.17 -0.50 2.42
N PRO A 65 -34.95 0.34 3.14
CA PRO A 65 -35.53 1.63 2.76
C PRO A 65 -34.95 2.81 3.59
N GLY A 66 -35.33 4.04 3.22
CA GLY A 66 -34.65 5.28 3.59
C GLY A 66 -34.63 5.68 5.08
N VAL A 67 -33.56 6.39 5.43
CA VAL A 67 -33.39 7.14 6.67
C VAL A 67 -33.78 8.59 6.40
N GLY A 68 -34.75 9.10 7.16
CA GLY A 68 -35.22 10.49 7.08
C GLY A 68 -34.18 11.51 7.57
N PRO A 69 -34.43 12.81 7.36
CA PRO A 69 -33.46 13.86 7.66
C PRO A 69 -33.51 14.19 9.16
N GLY A 70 -32.79 13.41 9.97
CA GLY A 70 -32.38 13.83 11.30
C GLY A 70 -31.09 14.61 11.19
N GLY A 71 -31.09 15.89 11.56
CA GLY A 71 -29.90 16.74 11.58
C GLY A 71 -28.77 16.04 12.33
N LEU A 72 -27.64 15.85 11.65
CA LEU A 72 -26.44 15.30 12.27
C LEU A 72 -26.03 16.21 13.42
N PRO A 73 -25.67 15.67 14.60
CA PRO A 73 -24.99 16.43 15.63
C PRO A 73 -23.78 17.14 15.01
N LEU A 74 -23.52 18.37 15.46
CA LEU A 74 -22.30 19.10 15.10
C LEU A 74 -21.09 18.17 15.26
N ALA A 75 -20.31 18.02 14.19
CA ALA A 75 -19.11 17.18 14.20
C ALA A 75 -18.26 17.56 15.42
N PRO A 76 -17.76 16.58 16.20
CA PRO A 76 -16.79 16.88 17.23
C PRO A 76 -15.62 17.66 16.62
N GLY A 77 -15.05 18.62 17.37
CA GLY A 77 -13.76 19.20 17.01
C GLY A 77 -12.70 18.09 16.82
N PRO A 78 -11.54 18.39 16.19
CA PRO A 78 -10.60 17.38 15.73
C PRO A 78 -10.33 16.33 16.81
N ASN A 79 -10.76 15.12 16.49
CA ASN A 79 -10.50 13.88 17.20
C ASN A 79 -10.96 13.75 18.67
N ALA A 80 -12.17 14.23 18.99
CA ALA A 80 -12.75 14.06 20.32
C ALA A 80 -12.82 12.59 20.77
N ASN A 81 -13.10 11.66 19.85
CA ASN A 81 -13.16 10.24 20.17
C ASN A 81 -11.80 9.68 20.60
N ARG A 82 -10.71 9.99 19.89
CA ARG A 82 -9.36 9.56 20.30
C ARG A 82 -8.91 10.24 21.58
N ALA A 83 -9.32 11.48 21.83
CA ALA A 83 -9.00 12.18 23.08
C ALA A 83 -9.67 11.50 24.28
N ALA A 84 -10.92 11.04 24.12
CA ALA A 84 -11.67 10.34 25.16
C ALA A 84 -11.37 8.83 25.25
N ALA A 85 -10.67 8.26 24.27
CA ALA A 85 -10.41 6.83 24.22
C ALA A 85 -9.47 6.35 25.34
N PRO A 86 -9.70 5.14 25.91
CA PRO A 86 -8.75 4.46 26.76
C PRO A 86 -7.35 4.43 26.15
N LYS A 87 -6.32 4.55 27.00
CA LYS A 87 -4.91 4.60 26.59
C LYS A 87 -4.11 3.47 27.22
N LEU A 88 -3.17 2.92 26.47
CA LEU A 88 -2.09 2.08 26.98
C LEU A 88 -1.11 2.92 27.81
N GLU A 89 -0.22 2.27 28.55
CA GLU A 89 0.80 2.96 29.38
C GLU A 89 1.72 3.87 28.56
N ASP A 90 1.96 3.51 27.29
CA ASP A 90 2.77 4.28 26.35
C ASP A 90 1.99 5.44 25.66
N GLY A 91 0.72 5.65 26.02
CA GLY A 91 -0.13 6.72 25.52
C GLY A 91 -0.85 6.42 24.20
N ARG A 92 -0.63 5.25 23.58
CA ARG A 92 -1.41 4.81 22.40
C ARG A 92 -2.85 4.49 22.79
N VAL A 93 -3.77 4.50 21.81
CA VAL A 93 -5.16 4.08 22.04
C VAL A 93 -5.21 2.59 22.39
N ASP A 94 -5.91 2.24 23.46
CA ASP A 94 -6.21 0.84 23.78
C ASP A 94 -7.43 0.37 22.99
N CYS A 95 -7.16 -0.20 21.81
CA CYS A 95 -8.18 -0.74 20.92
C CYS A 95 -8.81 -2.06 21.42
N SER A 96 -8.35 -2.63 22.54
CA SER A 96 -9.07 -3.74 23.20
C SER A 96 -10.31 -3.26 23.95
N GLN A 97 -10.35 -1.96 24.30
CA GLN A 97 -11.45 -1.32 25.00
C GLN A 97 -12.20 -0.29 24.14
N ALA A 98 -11.49 0.39 23.24
CA ALA A 98 -12.08 1.34 22.30
C ALA A 98 -12.60 0.63 21.04
N ARG A 99 -13.66 1.18 20.43
CA ARG A 99 -14.12 0.75 19.10
C ARG A 99 -13.20 1.33 18.04
N CYS A 100 -12.09 0.66 17.74
CA CYS A 100 -11.13 1.15 16.75
C CYS A 100 -11.46 0.69 15.33
N ALA A 101 -11.03 1.46 14.33
CA ALA A 101 -10.94 1.05 12.93
C ALA A 101 -9.75 1.73 12.26
N ALA A 102 -9.14 1.10 11.26
CA ALA A 102 -8.02 1.65 10.51
C ALA A 102 -8.44 2.00 9.08
N LEU A 103 -8.24 3.26 8.70
CA LEU A 103 -8.31 3.68 7.29
C LEU A 103 -6.99 3.33 6.62
N THR A 104 -7.06 2.64 5.49
CA THR A 104 -5.88 2.24 4.71
C THR A 104 -6.00 2.65 3.26
N PHE A 105 -4.88 3.05 2.66
CA PHE A 105 -4.82 3.57 1.29
C PHE A 105 -3.74 2.86 0.49
N ASP A 106 -4.12 2.25 -0.62
CA ASP A 106 -3.24 1.53 -1.53
C ASP A 106 -2.86 2.39 -2.76
N ASP A 107 -1.84 1.93 -3.48
CA ASP A 107 -1.34 2.43 -4.76
C ASP A 107 -0.61 3.78 -4.77
N GLY A 108 -0.56 4.49 -3.65
CA GLY A 108 0.19 5.74 -3.52
C GLY A 108 1.72 5.58 -3.55
N PRO A 109 2.48 6.68 -3.41
CA PRO A 109 1.99 8.06 -3.44
C PRO A 109 1.57 8.47 -4.85
N GLY A 110 0.54 9.29 -4.95
CA GLY A 110 -0.05 9.77 -6.19
C GLY A 110 -0.43 11.25 -6.14
N PRO A 111 -1.08 11.79 -7.19
CA PRO A 111 -1.39 13.21 -7.29
C PRO A 111 -2.36 13.73 -6.23
N TYR A 112 -3.07 12.86 -5.50
CA TYR A 112 -4.03 13.23 -4.47
C TYR A 112 -3.56 12.94 -3.04
N THR A 113 -2.40 12.30 -2.85
CA THR A 113 -1.90 11.90 -1.53
C THR A 113 -1.68 13.11 -0.62
N ASP A 114 -1.09 14.20 -1.12
CA ASP A 114 -0.87 15.40 -0.32
C ASP A 114 -2.17 16.08 0.14
N GLN A 115 -3.21 16.09 -0.71
CA GLN A 115 -4.54 16.59 -0.35
C GLN A 115 -5.19 15.70 0.72
N LEU A 116 -4.99 14.38 0.63
CA LEU A 116 -5.47 13.44 1.63
C LEU A 116 -4.75 13.65 2.98
N LEU A 117 -3.43 13.87 2.97
CA LEU A 117 -2.66 14.18 4.18
C LEU A 117 -3.16 15.48 4.84
N ASP A 118 -3.45 16.54 4.07
CA ASP A 118 -4.06 17.77 4.59
C ASP A 118 -5.38 17.47 5.30
N THR A 119 -6.25 16.68 4.66
CA THR A 119 -7.54 16.29 5.23
C THR A 119 -7.38 15.51 6.53
N LEU A 120 -6.48 14.54 6.57
CA LEU A 120 -6.25 13.69 7.74
C LEU A 120 -5.66 14.50 8.91
N LYS A 121 -4.74 15.41 8.61
CA LYS A 121 -4.16 16.34 9.58
C LYS A 121 -5.20 17.28 10.17
N ASP A 122 -6.05 17.89 9.33
CA ASP A 122 -7.12 18.80 9.77
C ASP A 122 -8.14 18.08 10.67
N ARG A 123 -8.35 16.78 10.45
CA ARG A 123 -9.20 15.93 11.28
C ARG A 123 -8.48 15.32 12.48
N GLY A 124 -7.15 15.40 12.54
CA GLY A 124 -6.32 14.78 13.57
C GLY A 124 -6.34 13.26 13.53
N VAL A 125 -6.62 12.64 12.37
CA VAL A 125 -6.82 11.20 12.19
C VAL A 125 -5.61 10.58 11.50
N PRO A 126 -4.92 9.61 12.10
CA PRO A 126 -3.88 8.87 11.42
C PRO A 126 -4.48 7.81 10.47
N ALA A 127 -3.65 7.28 9.58
CA ALA A 127 -4.02 6.28 8.57
C ALA A 127 -2.80 5.42 8.23
N THR A 128 -2.99 4.35 7.47
CA THR A 128 -1.90 3.49 6.97
C THR A 128 -1.85 3.53 5.45
N PHE A 129 -0.68 3.78 4.86
CA PHE A 129 -0.52 3.85 3.41
C PHE A 129 0.33 2.68 2.91
N PHE A 130 -0.18 1.90 1.96
CA PHE A 130 0.56 0.84 1.29
C PHE A 130 1.03 1.34 -0.07
N LEU A 131 2.32 1.64 -0.16
CA LEU A 131 2.89 2.39 -1.28
C LEU A 131 3.54 1.48 -2.32
N VAL A 132 3.34 1.80 -3.61
CA VAL A 132 4.01 1.13 -4.73
C VAL A 132 5.44 1.67 -4.85
N GLY A 133 6.42 0.76 -4.82
CA GLY A 133 7.83 1.07 -4.67
C GLY A 133 8.38 2.09 -5.67
N TYR A 134 8.12 1.91 -6.98
CA TYR A 134 8.64 2.84 -7.98
C TYR A 134 8.11 4.28 -7.83
N LYS A 135 6.98 4.47 -7.15
CA LYS A 135 6.40 5.79 -6.89
C LYS A 135 7.07 6.49 -5.69
N VAL A 136 7.73 5.74 -4.80
CA VAL A 136 8.43 6.29 -3.63
C VAL A 136 9.58 7.21 -4.08
N GLU A 137 10.32 6.85 -5.13
CA GLU A 137 11.43 7.67 -5.63
C GLU A 137 10.98 9.08 -6.05
N GLY A 138 9.88 9.17 -6.80
CA GLY A 138 9.30 10.44 -7.23
C GLY A 138 8.47 11.15 -6.14
N GLY A 139 8.04 10.41 -5.10
CA GLY A 139 7.16 10.88 -4.03
C GLY A 139 7.82 11.00 -2.66
N ALA A 140 9.16 10.94 -2.57
CA ALA A 140 9.89 10.82 -1.31
C ALA A 140 9.47 11.87 -0.26
N ALA A 141 9.29 13.13 -0.66
CA ALA A 141 8.85 14.20 0.23
C ALA A 141 7.45 13.95 0.81
N THR A 142 6.51 13.48 -0.02
CA THR A 142 5.14 13.13 0.42
C THR A 142 5.16 11.93 1.37
N VAL A 143 6.00 10.92 1.12
CA VAL A 143 6.14 9.75 2.02
C VAL A 143 6.75 10.13 3.36
N GLN A 144 7.82 10.94 3.36
CA GLN A 144 8.43 11.46 4.58
C GLN A 144 7.45 12.32 5.37
N ARG A 145 6.65 13.15 4.69
CA ARG A 145 5.58 13.92 5.29
C ARG A 145 4.55 13.00 5.95
N ALA A 146 4.07 11.98 5.25
CA ALA A 146 3.11 11.03 5.81
C ALA A 146 3.64 10.38 7.11
N ALA A 147 4.88 9.89 7.09
CA ALA A 147 5.52 9.33 8.28
C ALA A 147 5.66 10.36 9.42
N ALA A 148 6.09 11.59 9.11
CA ALA A 148 6.26 12.66 10.10
C ALA A 148 4.94 13.17 10.70
N GLU A 149 3.84 13.07 9.94
CA GLU A 149 2.48 13.43 10.40
C GLU A 149 1.80 12.29 11.19
N GLY A 150 2.51 11.18 11.46
CA GLY A 150 2.06 10.10 12.33
C GLY A 150 1.25 9.01 11.63
N HIS A 151 1.32 8.94 10.30
CA HIS A 151 0.76 7.84 9.52
C HIS A 151 1.73 6.65 9.52
N ALA A 152 1.18 5.43 9.41
CA ALA A 152 1.98 4.24 9.23
C ALA A 152 2.21 3.97 7.74
N ILE A 153 3.39 3.46 7.39
CA ILE A 153 3.78 3.19 6.00
C ILE A 153 4.00 1.68 5.84
N GLY A 154 3.31 1.11 4.85
CA GLY A 154 3.48 -0.25 4.34
C GLY A 154 3.94 -0.23 2.89
N THR A 155 4.40 -1.37 2.39
CA THR A 155 4.67 -1.55 0.95
C THR A 155 3.53 -2.28 0.24
N HIS A 156 3.29 -1.90 -1.02
CA HIS A 156 2.39 -2.56 -1.94
C HIS A 156 3.14 -3.13 -3.15
N THR A 157 4.31 -3.74 -2.89
CA THR A 157 5.30 -4.24 -3.88
C THR A 157 5.98 -3.15 -4.69
N TRP A 158 6.91 -3.52 -5.57
CA TRP A 158 7.61 -2.58 -6.42
C TRP A 158 6.72 -2.07 -7.55
N SER A 159 6.04 -2.96 -8.27
CA SER A 159 5.32 -2.66 -9.52
C SER A 159 3.86 -3.13 -9.57
N HIS A 160 3.30 -3.59 -8.44
CA HIS A 160 1.93 -4.09 -8.31
C HIS A 160 1.60 -5.38 -9.12
N PRO A 161 2.47 -6.42 -9.17
CA PRO A 161 2.13 -7.67 -9.83
C PRO A 161 1.27 -8.59 -8.95
N VAL A 162 0.60 -9.56 -9.57
CA VAL A 162 -0.01 -10.69 -8.84
C VAL A 162 1.10 -11.61 -8.36
N LEU A 163 1.51 -11.48 -7.09
CA LEU A 163 2.69 -12.17 -6.53
C LEU A 163 2.69 -13.69 -6.76
N PRO A 164 1.58 -14.44 -6.56
CA PRO A 164 1.55 -15.88 -6.82
C PRO A 164 1.88 -16.31 -8.26
N LYS A 165 1.89 -15.38 -9.23
CA LYS A 165 2.24 -15.66 -10.63
C LYS A 165 3.73 -15.50 -10.94
N LEU A 166 4.51 -15.03 -9.97
CA LEU A 166 5.93 -14.78 -10.15
C LEU A 166 6.76 -16.00 -9.72
N ALA A 167 7.91 -16.16 -10.36
CA ALA A 167 8.97 -17.00 -9.79
C ALA A 167 9.46 -16.38 -8.48
N GLU A 168 9.84 -17.20 -7.51
CA GLU A 168 10.21 -16.75 -6.15
C GLU A 168 11.26 -15.63 -6.14
N GLY A 169 12.28 -15.70 -6.99
CA GLY A 169 13.30 -14.64 -7.08
C GLY A 169 12.72 -13.28 -7.50
N ALA A 170 11.79 -13.27 -8.46
CA ALA A 170 11.11 -12.04 -8.89
C ALA A 170 10.11 -11.56 -7.82
N MET A 171 9.39 -12.48 -7.18
CA MET A 171 8.51 -12.20 -6.05
C MET A 171 9.28 -11.52 -4.90
N ARG A 172 10.45 -12.07 -4.53
CA ARG A 172 11.31 -11.49 -3.50
C ARG A 172 11.79 -10.10 -3.89
N ALA A 173 12.18 -9.88 -5.15
CA ALA A 173 12.59 -8.56 -5.62
C ALA A 173 11.44 -7.54 -5.52
N GLU A 174 10.22 -7.94 -5.89
CA GLU A 174 9.02 -7.12 -5.77
C GLU A 174 8.69 -6.72 -4.33
N MET A 175 8.98 -7.60 -3.36
CA MET A 175 8.76 -7.31 -1.93
C MET A 175 9.91 -6.53 -1.28
N ALA A 176 11.16 -6.80 -1.66
CA ALA A 176 12.34 -6.22 -0.99
C ALA A 176 12.71 -4.82 -1.52
N SER A 177 12.64 -4.59 -2.84
CA SER A 177 13.00 -3.30 -3.44
C SER A 177 12.26 -2.09 -2.86
N PRO A 178 10.93 -2.13 -2.58
CA PRO A 178 10.26 -1.01 -1.93
C PRO A 178 10.75 -0.75 -0.49
N ILE A 179 11.21 -1.77 0.24
CA ILE A 179 11.78 -1.62 1.59
C ILE A 179 13.09 -0.82 1.50
N ASP A 180 13.94 -1.16 0.52
CA ASP A 180 15.19 -0.43 0.27
C ASP A 180 14.92 1.04 -0.10
N ALA A 181 13.93 1.29 -0.96
CA ALA A 181 13.54 2.65 -1.36
C ALA A 181 13.01 3.49 -0.17
N LEU A 182 12.19 2.89 0.70
CA LEU A 182 11.72 3.54 1.93
C LEU A 182 12.87 3.80 2.91
N THR A 183 13.76 2.83 3.09
CA THR A 183 14.93 2.96 3.97
C THR A 183 15.86 4.08 3.51
N ALA A 184 16.06 4.23 2.20
CA ALA A 184 16.89 5.29 1.62
C ALA A 184 16.39 6.71 1.94
N ILE A 185 15.10 6.86 2.24
CA ILE A 185 14.49 8.14 2.64
C ILE A 185 14.23 8.23 4.16
N GLY A 186 14.74 7.28 4.94
CA GLY A 186 14.63 7.26 6.39
C GLY A 186 13.27 6.77 6.92
N VAL A 187 12.49 6.06 6.10
CA VAL A 187 11.21 5.47 6.49
C VAL A 187 11.38 3.96 6.61
N HIS A 188 10.96 3.40 7.74
CA HIS A 188 10.98 1.96 7.98
C HIS A 188 9.58 1.37 7.78
N THR A 189 9.51 0.13 7.30
CA THR A 189 8.26 -0.64 7.24
C THR A 189 8.53 -2.11 7.55
N ASP A 190 7.57 -2.72 8.23
CA ASP A 190 7.46 -4.15 8.52
C ASP A 190 6.11 -4.69 8.02
N MET A 191 5.45 -3.97 7.10
CA MET A 191 4.13 -4.33 6.57
C MET A 191 4.16 -4.38 5.04
N ILE A 192 3.55 -5.42 4.49
CA ILE A 192 3.21 -5.52 3.09
C ILE A 192 1.71 -5.78 2.95
N ARG A 193 1.10 -5.18 1.93
CA ARG A 193 -0.19 -5.65 1.43
C ARG A 193 0.07 -6.30 0.08
N PRO A 194 -0.20 -7.60 -0.10
CA PRO A 194 -0.12 -8.23 -1.42
C PRO A 194 -1.12 -7.59 -2.40
N PRO A 195 -0.70 -7.18 -3.61
CA PRO A 195 -1.62 -6.71 -4.63
C PRO A 195 -2.77 -7.67 -4.85
N TYR A 196 -3.98 -7.11 -4.99
CA TYR A 196 -5.23 -7.87 -5.17
C TYR A 196 -5.60 -8.80 -4.00
N GLY A 197 -4.90 -8.72 -2.85
CA GLY A 197 -5.00 -9.71 -1.78
C GLY A 197 -4.46 -11.09 -2.17
N ALA A 198 -3.74 -11.19 -3.29
CA ALA A 198 -3.30 -12.47 -3.85
C ALA A 198 -2.09 -13.02 -3.09
N ARG A 199 -2.31 -14.14 -2.38
CA ARG A 199 -1.30 -14.82 -1.56
C ARG A 199 -1.31 -16.33 -1.74
N ASN A 200 -0.24 -16.98 -1.34
CA ASN A 200 -0.10 -18.43 -1.21
C ASN A 200 1.06 -18.73 -0.26
N ALA A 201 1.28 -20.00 0.11
CA ALA A 201 2.34 -20.37 1.06
C ALA A 201 3.75 -19.86 0.68
N THR A 202 4.04 -19.67 -0.62
CA THR A 202 5.31 -19.08 -1.06
C THR A 202 5.38 -17.58 -0.79
N VAL A 203 4.30 -16.84 -1.05
CA VAL A 203 4.18 -15.42 -0.68
C VAL A 203 4.40 -15.25 0.82
N ASP A 204 3.70 -16.06 1.62
CA ASP A 204 3.75 -16.05 3.08
C ASP A 204 5.18 -16.29 3.62
N ALA A 205 5.86 -17.30 3.07
CA ALA A 205 7.23 -17.63 3.43
C ALA A 205 8.24 -16.54 3.02
N VAL A 206 8.07 -15.93 1.84
CA VAL A 206 8.94 -14.84 1.40
C VAL A 206 8.72 -13.60 2.26
N ALA A 207 7.47 -13.22 2.54
CA ALA A 207 7.13 -12.10 3.42
C ALA A 207 7.72 -12.28 4.83
N ASP A 208 7.55 -13.46 5.43
CA ASP A 208 8.14 -13.77 6.74
C ASP A 208 9.67 -13.68 6.72
N SER A 209 10.32 -14.23 5.68
CA SER A 209 11.78 -14.15 5.53
C SER A 209 12.33 -12.72 5.37
N LEU A 210 11.47 -11.77 4.99
CA LEU A 210 11.78 -10.35 4.88
C LEU A 210 11.39 -9.56 6.14
N GLY A 211 10.83 -10.22 7.17
CA GLY A 211 10.35 -9.57 8.38
C GLY A 211 9.12 -8.71 8.12
N LEU A 212 8.18 -9.20 7.30
CA LEU A 212 6.95 -8.48 6.95
C LEU A 212 5.71 -9.15 7.55
N ALA A 213 4.76 -8.32 7.97
CA ALA A 213 3.38 -8.70 8.22
C ALA A 213 2.56 -8.46 6.96
N GLU A 214 1.76 -9.44 6.56
CA GLU A 214 0.82 -9.31 5.44
C GLU A 214 -0.51 -8.73 5.91
N VAL A 215 -0.73 -7.45 5.62
CA VAL A 215 -1.93 -6.71 6.03
C VAL A 215 -2.93 -6.64 4.88
N LEU A 216 -4.03 -7.35 5.03
CA LEU A 216 -5.16 -7.38 4.11
C LEU A 216 -6.25 -6.44 4.66
N TRP A 217 -7.52 -6.77 4.49
CA TRP A 217 -8.64 -5.94 4.94
C TRP A 217 -9.86 -6.81 5.27
N SER A 218 -10.76 -6.28 6.10
CA SER A 218 -12.07 -6.87 6.37
C SER A 218 -13.21 -6.07 5.74
N VAL A 219 -12.92 -4.86 5.25
CA VAL A 219 -13.88 -3.98 4.56
C VAL A 219 -13.24 -3.48 3.26
N ASP A 220 -13.82 -3.89 2.13
CA ASP A 220 -13.51 -3.33 0.81
C ASP A 220 -14.56 -2.27 0.44
N THR A 221 -14.11 -1.04 0.18
CA THR A 221 -15.01 0.06 -0.23
C THR A 221 -15.42 0.00 -1.70
N ARG A 222 -14.75 -0.82 -2.51
CA ARG A 222 -14.91 -0.91 -3.96
C ARG A 222 -14.83 0.44 -4.65
N ASP A 223 -13.96 1.30 -4.15
CA ASP A 223 -13.72 2.63 -4.70
C ASP A 223 -13.08 2.56 -6.10
N TRP A 224 -12.21 1.58 -6.31
CA TRP A 224 -11.60 1.21 -7.60
C TRP A 224 -12.62 0.75 -8.66
N GLU A 225 -13.77 0.22 -8.25
CA GLU A 225 -14.84 -0.23 -9.15
C GLU A 225 -15.93 0.84 -9.34
N SER A 226 -16.38 1.45 -8.25
CA SER A 226 -17.56 2.33 -8.25
C SER A 226 -17.29 3.73 -8.77
N LEU A 227 -16.07 4.26 -8.57
CA LEU A 227 -15.68 5.64 -8.89
C LEU A 227 -16.73 6.68 -8.43
N SER A 228 -17.31 6.46 -7.25
CA SER A 228 -18.46 7.21 -6.74
C SER A 228 -18.27 7.52 -5.27
N THR A 229 -18.02 8.80 -4.95
CA THR A 229 -17.84 9.27 -3.56
C THR A 229 -18.97 8.80 -2.62
N PRO A 230 -20.27 8.93 -2.95
CA PRO A 230 -21.33 8.42 -2.08
C PRO A 230 -21.29 6.90 -1.85
N SER A 231 -20.88 6.13 -2.87
CA SER A 231 -20.75 4.66 -2.74
C SER A 231 -19.61 4.30 -1.81
N VAL A 232 -18.44 4.93 -1.97
CA VAL A 232 -17.27 4.72 -1.10
C VAL A 232 -17.61 5.05 0.36
N ILE A 233 -18.29 6.18 0.59
CA ILE A 233 -18.78 6.55 1.93
C ILE A 233 -19.71 5.47 2.50
N ASN A 234 -20.69 5.03 1.70
CA ASN A 234 -21.66 4.04 2.15
C ASN A 234 -20.97 2.74 2.56
N GLU A 235 -20.16 2.14 1.66
CA GLU A 235 -19.49 0.87 1.93
C GLU A 235 -18.58 0.96 3.15
N ALA A 236 -17.73 1.99 3.23
CA ALA A 236 -16.82 2.19 4.37
C ALA A 236 -17.58 2.26 5.71
N VAL A 237 -18.70 2.97 5.74
CA VAL A 237 -19.44 3.25 6.98
C VAL A 237 -20.38 2.11 7.36
N THR A 238 -21.03 1.44 6.40
CA THR A 238 -21.99 0.37 6.69
C THR A 238 -21.34 -0.97 6.97
N ALA A 239 -20.18 -1.24 6.37
CA ALA A 239 -19.44 -2.48 6.60
C ALA A 239 -18.46 -2.39 7.79
N ALA A 240 -18.20 -1.18 8.31
CA ALA A 240 -17.31 -1.00 9.45
C ALA A 240 -17.81 -1.74 10.70
N HIS A 241 -16.88 -2.45 11.34
CA HIS A 241 -17.05 -3.10 12.63
C HIS A 241 -15.85 -2.76 13.54
N PRO A 242 -15.95 -2.92 14.87
CA PRO A 242 -14.79 -2.80 15.75
C PRO A 242 -13.65 -3.71 15.28
N GLY A 243 -12.46 -3.14 15.15
CA GLY A 243 -11.30 -3.85 14.64
C GLY A 243 -11.13 -3.82 13.11
N ALA A 244 -12.00 -3.15 12.36
CA ALA A 244 -11.96 -3.18 10.90
C ALA A 244 -10.71 -2.52 10.32
N ILE A 245 -10.19 -3.13 9.24
CA ILE A 245 -9.21 -2.52 8.34
C ILE A 245 -9.95 -2.23 7.03
N ILE A 246 -10.02 -0.95 6.67
CA ILE A 246 -10.84 -0.44 5.55
C ILE A 246 -9.92 -0.15 4.36
N LEU A 247 -10.11 -0.87 3.26
CA LEU A 247 -9.39 -0.69 1.99
C LEU A 247 -9.98 0.46 1.16
N MET A 248 -9.11 1.40 0.80
CA MET A 248 -9.35 2.48 -0.17
C MET A 248 -8.08 2.71 -1.00
N HIS A 249 -8.16 3.56 -2.01
CA HIS A 249 -7.04 3.92 -2.88
C HIS A 249 -6.90 5.45 -2.94
N ASP A 250 -5.70 5.99 -2.69
CA ASP A 250 -5.45 7.44 -2.73
C ASP A 250 -5.09 7.96 -4.14
N ILE A 251 -5.19 7.10 -5.15
CA ILE A 251 -5.00 7.44 -6.57
C ILE A 251 -6.32 7.87 -7.26
N HIS A 252 -7.44 7.83 -6.54
CA HIS A 252 -8.75 8.20 -7.05
C HIS A 252 -9.28 9.46 -6.36
N PRO A 253 -9.67 10.52 -7.11
CA PRO A 253 -10.17 11.76 -6.50
C PRO A 253 -11.49 11.52 -5.75
N THR A 254 -12.28 10.53 -6.18
CA THR A 254 -13.55 10.16 -5.54
C THR A 254 -13.34 9.56 -4.16
N SER A 255 -12.28 8.78 -3.97
CA SER A 255 -11.89 8.18 -2.69
C SER A 255 -11.39 9.25 -1.73
N VAL A 256 -10.47 10.11 -2.18
CA VAL A 256 -9.97 11.23 -1.36
C VAL A 256 -11.09 12.18 -0.96
N ALA A 257 -12.03 12.48 -1.87
CA ALA A 257 -13.20 13.30 -1.56
C ALA A 257 -14.18 12.65 -0.57
N ALA A 258 -14.16 11.31 -0.41
CA ALA A 258 -15.02 10.58 0.53
C ALA A 258 -14.53 10.66 1.99
N VAL A 259 -13.21 10.82 2.18
CA VAL A 259 -12.56 10.70 3.50
C VAL A 259 -13.13 11.63 4.58
N PRO A 260 -13.41 12.94 4.32
CA PRO A 260 -13.98 13.81 5.34
C PRO A 260 -15.31 13.30 5.92
N ASP A 261 -16.17 12.76 5.05
CA ASP A 261 -17.48 12.25 5.44
C ASP A 261 -17.40 10.87 6.09
N ILE A 262 -16.48 10.00 5.62
CA ILE A 262 -16.18 8.72 6.25
C ILE A 262 -15.73 8.94 7.70
N ILE A 263 -14.75 9.82 7.91
CA ILE A 263 -14.26 10.16 9.25
C ILE A 263 -15.41 10.63 10.12
N THR A 264 -16.16 11.64 9.66
CA THR A 264 -17.27 12.22 10.42
C THR A 264 -18.32 11.18 10.80
N LYS A 265 -18.67 10.27 9.88
CA LYS A 265 -19.70 9.24 10.11
C LYS A 265 -19.21 8.13 11.03
N LEU A 266 -17.96 7.67 10.88
CA LEU A 266 -17.37 6.67 11.77
C LEU A 266 -17.21 7.23 13.20
N GLU A 267 -16.74 8.46 13.34
CA GLU A 267 -16.66 9.12 14.64
C GLU A 267 -18.03 9.28 15.29
N ALA A 268 -19.06 9.65 14.53
CA ALA A 268 -20.44 9.71 15.03
C ALA A 268 -20.98 8.34 15.50
N GLN A 269 -20.44 7.25 14.99
CA GLN A 269 -20.73 5.89 15.47
C GLN A 269 -19.86 5.46 16.67
N GLY A 270 -18.99 6.34 17.17
CA GLY A 270 -18.10 6.09 18.30
C GLY A 270 -16.79 5.41 17.94
N TYR A 271 -16.41 5.37 16.66
CA TYR A 271 -15.11 4.83 16.26
C TYR A 271 -13.97 5.76 16.61
N VAL A 272 -12.83 5.16 16.99
CA VAL A 272 -11.53 5.81 17.08
C VAL A 272 -10.70 5.37 15.88
N LEU A 273 -10.33 6.29 15.02
CA LEU A 273 -9.53 5.98 13.83
C LEU A 273 -8.05 5.98 14.19
N VAL A 274 -7.36 4.89 13.82
CA VAL A 274 -5.99 4.56 14.21
C VAL A 274 -5.20 4.01 13.03
N THR A 275 -3.88 3.92 13.16
CA THR A 275 -3.04 3.14 12.22
C THR A 275 -3.25 1.62 12.41
N VAL A 276 -2.84 0.80 11.45
CA VAL A 276 -2.88 -0.67 11.59
C VAL A 276 -2.05 -1.16 12.78
N PRO A 277 -0.80 -0.69 13.01
CA PRO A 277 -0.05 -1.09 14.21
C PRO A 277 -0.72 -0.68 15.53
N GLU A 278 -1.31 0.52 15.60
CA GLU A 278 -2.09 0.94 16.78
C GLU A 278 -3.36 0.08 16.97
N LEU A 279 -4.05 -0.29 15.88
CA LEU A 279 -5.24 -1.13 15.90
C LEU A 279 -4.94 -2.50 16.53
N LEU A 280 -3.81 -3.10 16.17
CA LEU A 280 -3.41 -4.42 16.64
C LEU A 280 -2.72 -4.40 18.00
N GLY A 281 -2.07 -3.30 18.39
CA GLY A 281 -1.28 -3.22 19.62
C GLY A 281 -0.28 -4.38 19.71
N ASP A 282 -0.32 -5.13 20.81
CA ASP A 282 0.58 -6.28 21.05
C ASP A 282 0.31 -7.48 20.12
N SER A 283 -0.80 -7.48 19.39
CA SER A 283 -1.11 -8.52 18.40
C SER A 283 -0.42 -8.30 17.05
N PHE A 284 0.21 -7.12 16.86
CA PHE A 284 1.00 -6.82 15.67
C PHE A 284 2.31 -7.61 15.68
N GLY A 285 2.72 -8.12 14.52
CA GLY A 285 4.01 -8.79 14.35
C GLY A 285 4.21 -9.32 12.94
N THR A 286 5.47 -9.50 12.55
CA THR A 286 5.89 -10.07 11.27
C THR A 286 5.53 -11.56 11.18
N GLY A 287 5.52 -12.13 9.96
CA GLY A 287 5.17 -13.54 9.76
C GLY A 287 3.70 -13.82 10.07
N ARG A 288 2.84 -12.82 9.86
CA ARG A 288 1.41 -12.88 10.14
C ARG A 288 0.59 -12.37 8.97
N THR A 289 -0.56 -13.02 8.75
CA THR A 289 -1.66 -12.52 7.95
C THR A 289 -2.65 -11.78 8.83
N ILE A 290 -3.05 -10.57 8.45
CA ILE A 290 -3.95 -9.71 9.22
C ILE A 290 -5.09 -9.25 8.32
N TYR A 291 -6.33 -9.59 8.64
CA TYR A 291 -7.53 -9.06 7.95
C TYR A 291 -8.23 -7.98 8.77
N SER A 292 -8.20 -8.12 10.09
CA SER A 292 -8.77 -7.20 11.07
C SER A 292 -8.10 -7.41 12.42
N GLN A 293 -8.43 -6.58 13.41
CA GLN A 293 -7.95 -6.75 14.79
C GLN A 293 -8.19 -8.16 15.36
N ASN A 294 -9.30 -8.78 14.96
CA ASN A 294 -9.73 -10.08 15.48
C ASN A 294 -9.42 -11.24 14.53
N GLN A 295 -8.73 -10.98 13.41
CA GLN A 295 -8.42 -11.97 12.39
C GLN A 295 -6.94 -11.86 12.03
N VAL A 296 -6.11 -12.44 12.90
CA VAL A 296 -4.66 -12.49 12.79
C VAL A 296 -4.20 -13.95 12.80
N LYS A 297 -3.48 -14.38 11.77
CA LYS A 297 -2.95 -15.75 11.63
C LYS A 297 -1.43 -15.70 11.51
N ALA A 298 -0.73 -16.62 12.14
CA ALA A 298 0.69 -16.84 11.85
C ALA A 298 0.84 -17.64 10.56
N HIS A 299 1.93 -17.40 9.81
CA HIS A 299 2.31 -18.20 8.64
C HIS A 299 2.73 -19.62 9.04
#